data_AF-A0A7C1D1T8-F1
#
_entry.id   AF-A0A7C1D1T8-F1
#
_cell.length_a   1.000
_cell.length_b   1.000
_cell.length_c   1.000
_cell.angle_alpha   90.00
_cell.angle_beta   90.00
_cell.angle_gamma   90.00
#
_symmetry.space_group_name_H-M   'P 1'
#
loop_
_entity.id
_entity.type
_entity.pdbx_description
1 polymer ?
#
loop_
_entity_poly.entity_id
_entity_poly.type
_entity_poly.pdbx_seq_one_letter_code
_entity_poly.pdbx_strand_id
1 'polypeptide(L)'
;MCDIHLEVLKDSLVSKRIEVQPPHPIHTLMEEHKIILENLQKLGSLIERLKQMHDFAAMDSDLDELKEVAHHLVEAENHHQREEEVLFPSLRAHDIVEPPDIMKMDHDEFRKRKQELFKLASNHSDYNFNDFKKEVLSAGAYLVKELDSHIFKEDNILYQIALQVLNEDEWQEIKRENDKIGYCCFTPQG
;
A
#
# COMPACT_ATOMS: atom_id res chain seq x y z
N MET A 1 9.10 4.29 18.22
CA MET A 1 9.89 5.48 17.82
C MET A 1 8.98 6.20 16.85
N CYS A 2 8.34 7.26 17.34
CA CYS A 2 6.96 7.62 16.99
C CYS A 2 6.90 8.73 15.94
N ASP A 3 5.71 8.88 15.33
CA ASP A 3 5.28 9.88 14.32
C ASP A 3 5.86 11.30 14.48
N ILE A 4 6.28 11.67 15.69
CA ILE A 4 6.97 12.92 16.05
C ILE A 4 8.21 13.17 15.16
N HIS A 5 9.01 12.16 14.79
CA HIS A 5 10.18 12.39 13.94
C HIS A 5 9.81 12.76 12.49
N LEU A 6 8.75 12.14 11.96
CA LEU A 6 8.23 12.47 10.62
C LEU A 6 7.56 13.86 10.61
N GLU A 7 6.87 14.24 11.68
CA GLU A 7 6.29 15.58 11.81
C GLU A 7 7.36 16.69 11.86
N VAL A 8 8.49 16.46 12.53
CA VAL A 8 9.60 17.43 12.57
C VAL A 8 10.30 17.55 11.21
N LEU A 9 10.43 16.45 10.46
CA LEU A 9 10.93 16.48 9.07
C LEU A 9 9.97 17.22 8.12
N LYS A 10 8.66 17.07 8.33
CA LYS A 10 7.60 17.72 7.54
C LYS A 10 7.69 19.25 7.58
N ASP A 11 7.92 19.83 8.76
CA ASP A 11 7.99 21.28 8.95
C ASP A 11 9.26 21.93 8.36
N SER A 12 10.35 21.17 8.20
CA SER A 12 11.61 21.66 7.65
C SER A 12 11.77 21.39 6.15
N LEU A 13 11.12 20.36 5.61
CA LEU A 13 11.39 19.89 4.24
C LEU A 13 10.26 20.16 3.24
N VAL A 14 9.01 20.44 3.65
CA VAL A 14 7.91 20.63 2.70
C VAL A 14 7.46 22.09 2.67
N SER A 15 8.28 22.96 2.07
CA SER A 15 7.90 24.38 1.90
C SER A 15 6.90 24.61 0.76
N LYS A 16 6.84 23.69 -0.23
CA LYS A 16 5.88 23.65 -1.34
C LYS A 16 5.66 22.21 -1.81
N ARG A 17 4.41 21.83 -2.07
CA ARG A 17 4.07 20.56 -2.71
C ARG A 17 4.52 20.58 -4.17
N ILE A 18 5.26 19.56 -4.59
CA ILE A 18 5.67 19.33 -5.97
C ILE A 18 4.67 18.35 -6.60
N GLU A 19 4.12 18.74 -7.73
CA GLU A 19 3.26 17.90 -8.56
C GLU A 19 4.05 17.46 -9.80
N VAL A 20 3.89 16.19 -10.16
CA VAL A 20 4.51 15.59 -11.34
C VAL A 20 3.43 15.00 -12.24
N GLN A 21 3.74 14.87 -13.53
CA GLN A 21 2.83 14.35 -14.55
C GLN A 21 3.42 13.07 -15.15
N PRO A 22 2.62 12.24 -15.87
CA PRO A 22 3.16 11.13 -16.63
C PRO A 22 4.28 11.60 -17.58
N PRO A 23 5.37 10.83 -17.76
CA PRO A 23 5.59 9.46 -17.27
C PRO A 23 6.45 9.38 -15.99
N HIS A 24 6.36 10.36 -15.09
CA HIS A 24 7.22 10.41 -13.89
C HIS A 24 6.95 9.23 -12.92
N PRO A 25 7.98 8.56 -12.35
CA PRO A 25 7.80 7.42 -11.44
C PRO A 25 6.85 7.69 -10.27
N ILE A 26 7.02 8.82 -9.57
CA ILE A 26 6.13 9.23 -8.47
C ILE A 26 4.67 9.40 -8.94
N HIS A 27 4.43 9.90 -10.16
CA HIS A 27 3.05 9.98 -10.66
C HIS A 27 2.44 8.58 -10.76
N THR A 28 3.17 7.61 -11.31
CA THR A 28 2.71 6.22 -11.42
C THR A 28 2.42 5.59 -10.06
N LEU A 29 3.31 5.77 -9.07
CA LEU A 29 3.09 5.26 -7.72
C LEU A 29 1.82 5.88 -7.09
N MET A 30 1.63 7.20 -7.21
CA MET A 30 0.44 7.88 -6.71
C MET A 30 -0.87 7.45 -7.41
N GLU A 31 -0.83 7.12 -8.70
CA GLU A 31 -2.02 6.57 -9.38
C GLU A 31 -2.37 5.17 -8.90
N GLU A 32 -1.37 4.34 -8.60
CA GLU A 32 -1.59 3.02 -8.00
C GLU A 32 -2.15 3.12 -6.58
N HIS A 33 -1.69 4.10 -5.80
CA HIS A 33 -2.26 4.41 -4.49
C HIS A 33 -3.76 4.68 -4.54
N LYS A 34 -4.25 5.42 -5.53
CA LYS A 34 -5.71 5.66 -5.67
C LYS A 34 -6.48 4.34 -5.76
N ILE A 35 -5.99 3.39 -6.55
CA ILE A 35 -6.63 2.09 -6.74
C ILE A 35 -6.52 1.21 -5.49
N ILE A 36 -5.38 1.27 -4.79
CA ILE A 36 -5.21 0.58 -3.51
C ILE A 36 -6.21 1.14 -2.48
N LEU A 37 -6.33 2.46 -2.37
CA LEU A 37 -7.28 3.13 -1.47
C LEU A 37 -8.73 2.79 -1.79
N GLU A 38 -9.11 2.72 -3.07
CA GLU A 38 -10.44 2.25 -3.49
C GLU A 38 -10.73 0.82 -3.00
N ASN A 39 -9.74 -0.08 -3.11
CA ASN A 39 -9.86 -1.45 -2.59
C ASN A 39 -9.94 -1.49 -1.05
N LEU A 40 -9.22 -0.62 -0.35
CA LEU A 40 -9.35 -0.49 1.11
C LEU A 40 -10.72 0.03 1.53
N GLN A 41 -11.34 0.94 0.76
CA GLN A 41 -12.70 1.41 1.03
C GLN A 41 -13.74 0.29 0.86
N LYS A 42 -13.59 -0.53 -0.20
CA LYS A 42 -14.41 -1.75 -0.39
C LYS A 42 -14.23 -2.71 0.78
N LEU A 43 -12.97 -2.99 1.17
CA LEU A 43 -12.64 -3.85 2.31
C LEU A 43 -13.29 -3.35 3.61
N GLY A 44 -13.19 -2.05 3.90
CA GLY A 44 -13.80 -1.43 5.07
C GLY A 44 -15.32 -1.59 5.10
N SER A 45 -15.97 -1.37 3.96
CA SER A 45 -17.41 -1.57 3.82
C SER A 45 -17.82 -3.03 4.05
N LEU A 46 -17.04 -3.97 3.50
CA LEU A 46 -17.23 -5.41 3.66
C LEU A 46 -17.09 -5.85 5.12
N ILE A 47 -16.06 -5.34 5.82
CA ILE A 47 -15.84 -5.59 7.25
C ILE A 47 -17.06 -5.17 8.08
N GLU A 48 -17.65 -4.00 7.81
CA GLU A 48 -18.84 -3.56 8.54
C GLU A 48 -20.05 -4.47 8.30
N ARG A 49 -20.25 -4.95 7.07
CA ARG A 49 -21.30 -5.93 6.74
C ARG A 49 -21.04 -7.27 7.43
N LEU A 50 -19.80 -7.76 7.36
CA LEU A 50 -19.38 -9.04 7.95
C LEU A 50 -19.61 -9.09 9.47
N LYS A 51 -19.44 -7.97 10.19
CA LYS A 51 -19.76 -7.88 11.62
C LYS A 51 -21.20 -8.30 11.94
N GLN A 52 -22.15 -8.09 11.03
CA GLN A 52 -23.57 -8.41 11.24
C GLN A 52 -23.96 -9.83 10.77
N MET A 53 -23.07 -10.56 10.09
CA MET A 53 -23.34 -11.90 9.57
C MET A 53 -23.12 -12.99 10.62
N HIS A 54 -23.83 -14.11 10.47
CA HIS A 54 -23.80 -15.24 11.41
C HIS A 54 -23.42 -16.59 10.79
N ASP A 55 -23.40 -16.68 9.46
CA ASP A 55 -23.00 -17.88 8.72
C ASP A 55 -22.51 -17.52 7.30
N PHE A 56 -21.95 -18.50 6.60
CA PHE A 56 -21.49 -18.34 5.22
C PHE A 56 -22.63 -18.15 4.21
N ALA A 57 -23.85 -18.59 4.52
CA ALA A 57 -24.99 -18.42 3.61
C ALA A 57 -25.39 -16.94 3.49
N ALA A 58 -25.20 -16.16 4.55
CA ALA A 58 -25.38 -14.72 4.54
C ALA A 58 -24.27 -13.94 3.81
N MET A 59 -23.15 -14.58 3.48
CA MET A 59 -21.96 -13.91 2.94
C MET A 59 -21.84 -14.02 1.41
N ASP A 60 -22.70 -14.78 0.73
CA ASP A 60 -22.62 -15.14 -0.71
C ASP A 60 -21.85 -14.14 -1.61
N SER A 61 -22.45 -12.99 -1.98
CA SER A 61 -21.80 -11.97 -2.81
C SER A 61 -20.64 -11.25 -2.14
N ASP A 62 -20.68 -11.11 -0.81
CA ASP A 62 -19.62 -10.47 -0.03
C ASP A 62 -18.34 -11.33 0.01
N LEU A 63 -18.45 -12.65 -0.12
CA LEU A 63 -17.31 -13.54 -0.19
C LEU A 63 -16.54 -13.38 -1.51
N ASP A 64 -17.26 -13.20 -2.63
CA ASP A 64 -16.61 -12.96 -3.92
C ASP A 64 -15.96 -11.58 -3.98
N GLU A 65 -16.61 -10.55 -3.40
CA GLU A 65 -15.98 -9.22 -3.22
C GLU A 65 -14.73 -9.32 -2.34
N LEU A 66 -14.76 -10.10 -1.25
CA LEU A 66 -13.59 -10.31 -0.39
C LEU A 66 -12.43 -10.95 -1.17
N LYS A 67 -12.70 -11.96 -1.99
CA LYS A 67 -11.67 -12.62 -2.82
C LYS A 67 -11.07 -11.64 -3.81
N GLU A 68 -11.90 -10.85 -4.49
CA GLU A 68 -11.46 -9.84 -5.46
C GLU A 68 -10.56 -8.80 -4.79
N VAL A 69 -11.01 -8.22 -3.67
CA VAL A 69 -10.26 -7.20 -2.93
C VAL A 69 -8.95 -7.78 -2.39
N ALA A 70 -8.98 -8.97 -1.79
CA ALA A 70 -7.77 -9.60 -1.26
C ALA A 70 -6.75 -9.93 -2.36
N HIS A 71 -7.23 -10.34 -3.55
CA HIS A 71 -6.38 -10.54 -4.72
C HIS A 71 -5.70 -9.22 -5.14
N HIS A 72 -6.47 -8.15 -5.33
CA HIS A 72 -5.91 -6.84 -5.72
C HIS A 72 -4.88 -6.31 -4.72
N LEU A 73 -5.11 -6.50 -3.42
CA LEU A 73 -4.14 -6.08 -2.40
C LEU A 73 -2.84 -6.89 -2.50
N VAL A 74 -2.90 -8.20 -2.75
CA VAL A 74 -1.69 -9.01 -2.98
C VAL A 74 -0.96 -8.55 -4.24
N GLU A 75 -1.69 -8.22 -5.32
CA GLU A 75 -1.11 -7.72 -6.57
C GLU A 75 -0.43 -6.34 -6.44
N ALA A 76 -0.69 -5.60 -5.35
CA ALA A 76 0.02 -4.37 -5.03
C ALA A 76 1.48 -4.61 -4.62
N GLU A 77 1.97 -5.85 -4.57
CA GLU A 77 3.34 -6.15 -4.17
C GLU A 77 4.40 -5.55 -5.10
N ASN A 78 4.13 -5.48 -6.41
CA ASN A 78 5.04 -4.84 -7.37
C ASN A 78 5.20 -3.32 -7.12
N HIS A 79 4.23 -2.69 -6.44
CA HIS A 79 4.34 -1.31 -5.99
C HIS A 79 5.42 -1.20 -4.90
N HIS A 80 5.23 -1.93 -3.79
CA HIS A 80 6.17 -1.92 -2.67
C HIS A 80 7.58 -2.36 -3.09
N GLN A 81 7.72 -3.30 -4.02
CA GLN A 81 9.03 -3.70 -4.54
C GLN A 81 9.75 -2.56 -5.25
N ARG A 82 9.07 -1.77 -6.08
CA ARG A 82 9.68 -0.60 -6.74
C ARG A 82 10.10 0.45 -5.72
N GLU A 83 9.35 0.61 -4.65
CA GLU A 83 9.75 1.52 -3.57
C GLU A 83 10.97 0.98 -2.83
N GLU A 84 10.92 -0.26 -2.36
CA GLU A 84 11.94 -0.88 -1.52
C GLU A 84 13.27 -1.13 -2.24
N GLU A 85 13.23 -1.50 -3.51
CA GLU A 85 14.39 -1.88 -4.31
C GLU A 85 14.95 -0.75 -5.16
N VAL A 86 14.17 0.32 -5.39
CA VAL A 86 14.58 1.42 -6.29
C VAL A 86 14.50 2.78 -5.61
N LEU A 87 13.32 3.23 -5.17
CA LEU A 87 13.17 4.57 -4.60
C LEU A 87 13.92 4.73 -3.25
N PHE A 88 13.76 3.76 -2.35
CA PHE A 88 14.34 3.80 -1.00
C PHE A 88 15.87 3.76 -1.02
N PRO A 89 16.55 2.93 -1.83
CA PRO A 89 17.99 3.02 -2.03
C PRO A 89 18.45 4.39 -2.54
N SER A 90 17.73 4.99 -3.49
CA SER A 90 18.05 6.33 -4.00
C SER A 90 17.96 7.38 -2.89
N LEU A 91 16.91 7.34 -2.05
CA LEU A 91 16.80 8.23 -0.88
C LEU A 91 17.94 8.03 0.13
N ARG A 92 18.32 6.78 0.40
CA ARG A 92 19.44 6.45 1.30
C ARG A 92 20.78 6.97 0.78
N ALA A 93 20.97 7.02 -0.53
CA ALA A 93 22.17 7.62 -1.13
C ALA A 93 22.28 9.15 -0.88
N HIS A 94 21.17 9.79 -0.51
CA HIS A 94 21.08 11.19 -0.08
C HIS A 94 20.94 11.35 1.44
N ASP A 95 21.44 10.38 2.22
CA ASP A 95 21.42 10.37 3.69
C ASP A 95 20.01 10.38 4.33
N ILE A 96 18.96 10.06 3.57
CA ILE A 96 17.58 9.91 4.06
C ILE A 96 17.34 8.43 4.36
N VAL A 97 17.59 8.02 5.61
CA VAL A 97 17.63 6.59 6.01
C VAL A 97 16.42 6.16 6.83
N GLU A 98 16.07 6.92 7.87
CA GLU A 98 15.02 6.52 8.83
C GLU A 98 13.63 6.38 8.19
N PRO A 99 13.14 7.32 7.34
CA PRO A 99 11.81 7.17 6.74
C PRO A 99 11.68 5.93 5.84
N PRO A 100 12.60 5.66 4.87
CA PRO A 100 12.54 4.43 4.08
C PRO A 100 12.60 3.13 4.90
N ASP A 101 13.39 3.10 5.98
CA ASP A 101 13.51 1.90 6.82
C ASP A 101 12.21 1.62 7.59
N ILE A 102 11.54 2.66 8.10
CA ILE A 102 10.21 2.52 8.72
C ILE A 102 9.18 2.06 7.69
N MET A 103 9.16 2.64 6.49
CA MET A 103 8.19 2.24 5.48
C MET A 103 8.34 0.76 5.08
N LYS A 104 9.59 0.30 4.90
CA LYS A 104 9.87 -1.11 4.60
C LYS A 104 9.40 -2.06 5.72
N MET A 105 9.53 -1.67 6.99
CA MET A 105 9.01 -2.47 8.11
C MET A 105 7.47 -2.60 8.06
N ASP A 106 6.78 -1.52 7.71
CA ASP A 106 5.32 -1.54 7.52
C ASP A 106 4.95 -2.44 6.33
N HIS A 107 5.67 -2.36 5.21
CA HIS A 107 5.47 -3.23 4.04
C HIS A 107 5.57 -4.71 4.38
N ASP A 108 6.52 -5.11 5.24
CA ASP A 108 6.66 -6.50 5.67
C ASP A 108 5.41 -7.02 6.40
N GLU A 109 4.82 -6.21 7.30
CA GLU A 109 3.59 -6.60 7.98
C GLU A 109 2.38 -6.52 7.04
N PHE A 110 2.29 -5.53 6.15
CA PHE A 110 1.24 -5.47 5.13
C PHE A 110 1.26 -6.70 4.24
N ARG A 111 2.41 -7.09 3.72
CA ARG A 111 2.57 -8.29 2.88
C ARG A 111 2.05 -9.53 3.59
N LYS A 112 2.39 -9.72 4.86
CA LYS A 112 1.87 -10.82 5.68
C LYS A 112 0.36 -10.78 5.84
N ARG A 113 -0.22 -9.60 6.13
CA ARG A 113 -1.67 -9.42 6.32
C ARG A 113 -2.48 -9.57 5.04
N LYS A 114 -1.97 -9.06 3.92
CA LYS A 114 -2.56 -9.23 2.57
C LYS A 114 -2.61 -10.71 2.21
N GLN A 115 -1.52 -11.44 2.44
CA GLN A 115 -1.45 -12.89 2.22
C GLN A 115 -2.38 -13.69 3.16
N GLU A 116 -2.49 -13.30 4.43
CA GLU A 116 -3.43 -13.88 5.39
C GLU A 116 -4.87 -13.69 4.90
N LEU A 117 -5.26 -12.47 4.54
CA LEU A 117 -6.59 -12.14 4.04
C LEU A 117 -6.92 -12.91 2.76
N PHE A 118 -5.97 -12.99 1.83
CA PHE A 118 -6.13 -13.74 0.58
C PHE A 118 -6.36 -15.24 0.84
N LYS A 119 -5.56 -15.86 1.71
CA LYS A 119 -5.72 -17.28 2.08
C LYS A 119 -7.08 -17.55 2.74
N LEU A 120 -7.52 -16.67 3.64
CA LEU A 120 -8.84 -16.78 4.27
C LEU A 120 -9.94 -16.73 3.20
N ALA A 121 -9.89 -15.76 2.29
CA ALA A 121 -10.89 -15.59 1.24
C ALA A 121 -10.93 -16.78 0.26
N SER A 122 -9.76 -17.27 -0.18
CA SER A 122 -9.65 -18.38 -1.13
C SER A 122 -10.04 -19.72 -0.52
N ASN A 123 -9.71 -19.95 0.75
CA ASN A 123 -9.89 -21.25 1.43
C ASN A 123 -10.92 -21.18 2.57
N HIS A 124 -11.91 -20.29 2.47
CA HIS A 124 -12.93 -20.07 3.51
C HIS A 124 -13.63 -21.35 3.99
N SER A 125 -13.77 -22.36 3.12
CA SER A 125 -14.36 -23.67 3.43
C SER A 125 -13.59 -24.49 4.47
N ASP A 126 -12.31 -24.17 4.69
CA ASP A 126 -11.44 -24.87 5.65
C ASP A 126 -11.66 -24.39 7.09
N TYR A 127 -12.49 -23.36 7.28
CA TYR A 127 -12.73 -22.71 8.56
C TYR A 127 -14.20 -22.82 8.96
N ASN A 128 -14.46 -22.87 10.27
CA ASN A 128 -15.80 -22.53 10.74
C ASN A 128 -16.02 -21.02 10.62
N PHE A 129 -17.27 -20.61 10.47
CA PHE A 129 -17.61 -19.22 10.18
C PHE A 129 -17.11 -18.23 11.25
N ASN A 130 -17.15 -18.59 12.53
CA ASN A 130 -16.73 -17.68 13.61
C ASN A 130 -15.23 -17.40 13.59
N ASP A 131 -14.42 -18.44 13.37
CA ASP A 131 -12.97 -18.28 13.25
C ASP A 131 -12.61 -17.51 11.98
N PHE A 132 -13.20 -17.88 10.84
CA PHE A 132 -13.04 -17.13 9.59
C PHE A 132 -13.36 -15.64 9.78
N LYS A 133 -14.54 -15.33 10.34
CA LYS A 133 -14.99 -13.96 10.58
C LYS A 133 -14.02 -13.22 11.48
N LYS A 134 -13.55 -13.83 12.57
CA LYS A 134 -12.59 -13.21 13.49
C LYS A 134 -11.28 -12.85 12.79
N GLU A 135 -10.73 -13.76 12.02
CA GLU A 135 -9.45 -13.52 11.33
C GLU A 135 -9.58 -12.50 10.19
N VAL A 136 -10.67 -12.55 9.40
CA VAL A 136 -10.94 -11.53 8.35
C VAL A 136 -11.13 -10.14 8.96
N LEU A 137 -11.89 -10.02 10.06
CA LEU A 137 -12.07 -8.74 10.75
C LEU A 137 -10.74 -8.20 11.30
N SER A 138 -9.88 -9.08 11.84
CA SER A 138 -8.57 -8.71 12.37
C SER A 138 -7.62 -8.23 11.27
N ALA A 139 -7.38 -9.04 10.25
CA ALA A 139 -6.46 -8.70 9.16
C ALA A 139 -6.98 -7.51 8.33
N GLY A 140 -8.29 -7.52 8.03
CA GLY A 140 -8.91 -6.49 7.22
C GLY A 140 -8.93 -5.13 7.91
N ALA A 141 -9.31 -5.05 9.18
CA ALA A 141 -9.34 -3.77 9.90
C ALA A 141 -7.94 -3.17 10.08
N TYR A 142 -6.93 -4.02 10.28
CA TYR A 142 -5.54 -3.60 10.30
C TYR A 142 -5.13 -2.98 8.95
N LEU A 143 -5.38 -3.68 7.83
CA LEU A 143 -5.04 -3.18 6.49
C LEU A 143 -5.74 -1.87 6.17
N VAL A 144 -7.05 -1.76 6.43
CA VAL A 144 -7.82 -0.54 6.16
C VAL A 144 -7.26 0.67 6.90
N LYS A 145 -6.82 0.50 8.15
CA LYS A 145 -6.31 1.60 8.97
C LYS A 145 -4.86 1.93 8.68
N GLU A 146 -4.00 0.92 8.70
CA GLU A 146 -2.56 1.14 8.68
C GLU A 146 -2.05 1.40 7.26
N LEU A 147 -2.59 0.73 6.23
CA LEU A 147 -2.17 0.97 4.85
C LEU A 147 -2.65 2.33 4.33
N ASP A 148 -3.86 2.77 4.70
CA ASP A 148 -4.36 4.13 4.38
C ASP A 148 -3.45 5.21 5.00
N SER A 149 -3.13 5.06 6.30
CA SER A 149 -2.22 5.98 6.98
C SER A 149 -0.81 5.95 6.40
N HIS A 150 -0.34 4.80 5.90
CA HIS A 150 0.97 4.64 5.32
C HIS A 150 1.07 5.34 3.96
N ILE A 151 0.12 5.08 3.06
CA ILE A 151 -0.02 5.75 1.77
C ILE A 151 -0.05 7.27 1.94
N PHE A 152 -0.77 7.77 2.95
CA PHE A 152 -0.77 9.20 3.25
C PHE A 152 0.63 9.74 3.56
N LYS A 153 1.45 9.01 4.33
CA LYS A 153 2.82 9.42 4.66
C LYS A 153 3.71 9.38 3.42
N GLU A 154 3.54 8.39 2.55
CA GLU A 154 4.30 8.30 1.30
C GLU A 154 3.99 9.48 0.37
N ASP A 155 2.72 9.68 0.03
CA ASP A 155 2.25 10.72 -0.89
C ASP A 155 2.65 12.14 -0.44
N ASN A 156 2.55 12.41 0.87
CA ASN A 156 2.64 13.76 1.41
C ASN A 156 3.98 14.07 2.08
N ILE A 157 4.80 13.06 2.39
CA ILE A 157 6.09 13.25 3.05
C ILE A 157 7.19 12.61 2.22
N LEU A 158 7.20 11.28 2.07
CA LEU A 158 8.34 10.57 1.48
C LEU A 158 8.58 10.96 0.02
N TYR A 159 7.52 10.97 -0.79
CA TYR A 159 7.62 11.34 -2.20
C TYR A 159 7.95 12.81 -2.38
N GLN A 160 7.45 13.69 -1.51
CA GLN A 160 7.78 15.12 -1.54
C GLN A 160 9.25 15.38 -1.18
N ILE A 161 9.83 14.59 -0.27
CA ILE A 161 11.26 14.62 -0.01
C ILE A 161 12.02 14.13 -1.24
N ALA A 162 11.64 12.99 -1.82
CA ALA A 162 12.28 12.44 -3.00
C ALA A 162 12.33 13.44 -4.16
N LEU A 163 11.20 14.10 -4.46
CA LEU A 163 11.09 15.11 -5.52
C LEU A 163 11.97 16.35 -5.32
N GLN A 164 12.43 16.62 -4.10
CA GLN A 164 13.29 17.76 -3.80
C GLN A 164 14.78 17.43 -3.82
N VAL A 165 15.15 16.17 -3.55
CA VAL A 165 16.56 15.76 -3.40
C VAL A 165 17.11 15.05 -4.63
N LEU A 166 16.27 14.29 -5.33
CA LEU A 166 16.70 13.51 -6.49
C LEU A 166 16.72 14.36 -7.76
N ASN A 167 17.78 14.22 -8.54
CA ASN A 167 17.95 14.92 -9.81
C ASN A 167 17.41 14.10 -11.00
N GLU A 168 17.40 14.71 -12.18
CA GLU A 168 16.82 14.11 -13.39
C GLU A 168 17.48 12.78 -13.79
N ASP A 169 18.80 12.66 -13.73
CA ASP A 169 19.50 11.42 -14.11
C ASP A 169 19.13 10.26 -13.17
N GLU A 170 18.94 10.55 -11.89
CA GLU A 170 18.47 9.58 -10.90
C GLU A 170 17.02 9.16 -11.17
N TRP A 171 16.15 10.09 -11.56
CA TRP A 171 14.78 9.76 -11.93
C TRP A 171 14.69 8.90 -13.20
N GLN A 172 15.55 9.15 -14.19
CA GLN A 172 15.65 8.31 -15.38
C GLN A 172 16.09 6.89 -15.03
N GLU A 173 17.06 6.76 -14.12
CA GLU A 173 17.50 5.45 -13.62
C GLU A 173 16.40 4.74 -12.83
N ILE A 174 15.73 5.44 -11.91
CA ILE A 174 14.59 4.91 -11.15
C ILE A 174 13.52 4.39 -12.09
N LYS A 175 13.17 5.16 -13.13
CA LYS A 175 12.19 4.73 -14.13
C LYS A 175 12.64 3.44 -14.81
N ARG A 176 13.91 3.35 -15.22
CA ARG A 176 14.48 2.19 -15.90
C ARG A 176 14.47 0.94 -15.02
N GLU A 177 14.81 1.05 -13.75
CA GLU A 177 14.77 -0.09 -12.82
C GLU A 177 13.32 -0.50 -12.48
N ASN A 178 12.42 0.47 -12.32
CA ASN A 178 10.98 0.20 -12.18
C ASN A 178 10.42 -0.58 -13.37
N ASP A 179 10.80 -0.21 -14.60
CA ASP A 179 10.40 -0.91 -15.82
C ASP A 179 10.87 -2.39 -15.83
N LYS A 180 11.97 -2.73 -15.15
CA LYS A 180 12.46 -4.11 -15.03
C LYS A 180 11.71 -4.93 -13.99
N ILE A 181 11.35 -4.31 -12.86
CA ILE A 181 10.53 -4.94 -11.81
C ILE A 181 9.13 -5.21 -12.37
N GLY A 182 8.60 -4.25 -13.13
CA GLY A 182 7.24 -4.28 -13.64
C GLY A 182 6.28 -3.51 -12.75
N TYR A 183 5.02 -3.53 -13.15
CA TYR A 183 3.96 -2.70 -12.60
C TYR A 183 2.84 -3.57 -12.02
N CYS A 184 1.98 -2.99 -11.20
CA CYS A 184 0.79 -3.67 -10.72
C CYS A 184 -0.15 -3.98 -11.90
N CYS A 185 -0.93 -5.05 -11.81
CA CYS A 185 -1.88 -5.41 -12.88
C CYS A 185 -2.95 -4.35 -13.13
N PHE A 186 -3.15 -3.44 -12.17
CA PHE A 186 -4.08 -2.32 -12.22
C PHE A 186 -3.40 -0.97 -12.47
N THR A 187 -2.08 -0.92 -12.67
CA THR A 187 -1.38 0.34 -12.96
C THR A 187 -1.99 1.00 -14.20
N PRO A 188 -2.47 2.26 -14.10
CA PRO A 188 -3.05 2.94 -15.25
C PRO A 188 -2.05 3.05 -16.41
N GLN A 189 -2.53 2.79 -17.63
CA GLN A 189 -1.75 3.04 -18.83
C GLN A 189 -1.70 4.55 -19.07
N GLY A 190 -0.51 5.14 -18.89
CA GLY A 190 -0.20 6.53 -19.23
C GLY A 190 0.27 6.70 -20.66
#